data_AF-A0A3N6B4S4-F1
#
_entry.id   AF-A0A3N6B4S4-F1
#
_cell.length_a   1.000
_cell.length_b   1.000
_cell.length_c   1.000
_cell.angle_alpha   90.00
_cell.angle_beta   90.00
_cell.angle_gamma   90.00
#
_symmetry.space_group_name_H-M   'P 1'
#
loop_
_entity.id
_entity.type
_entity.pdbx_description
1 polymer ?
#
loop_
_entity_poly.entity_id
_entity_poly.type
_entity_poly.pdbx_seq_one_letter_code
_entity_poly.pdbx_strand_id
1 'polypeptide(L)'
;MGPGGPAHAATRRSGHMRPPMPEHWGQPIDGPGLAAWRKLRRINQRELATILGISHITVANWERGLYEVPRYLHLALEAVDTRLSFARPAPVLPARGPRRRTAAAGR
;
A
#
# COMPACT_ATOMS: atom_id res chain seq x y z
N MET A 1 24.41 -30.11 29.36
CA MET A 1 23.29 -30.33 28.41
C MET A 1 22.02 -29.83 29.07
N GLY A 2 21.56 -28.62 28.71
CA GLY A 2 20.33 -28.02 29.21
C GLY A 2 19.31 -27.89 28.07
N PRO A 3 18.01 -28.13 28.31
CA PRO A 3 16.98 -28.20 27.28
C PRO A 3 16.37 -26.81 27.02
N GLY A 4 15.99 -26.53 25.77
CA GLY A 4 15.30 -25.29 25.43
C GLY A 4 14.72 -25.35 24.02
N GLY A 5 13.44 -25.64 23.91
CA GLY A 5 12.66 -25.41 22.69
C GLY A 5 12.50 -23.90 22.37
N PRO A 6 11.65 -23.51 21.40
CA PRO A 6 10.27 -23.97 21.39
C PRO A 6 9.75 -24.47 20.03
N ALA A 7 8.77 -25.36 20.17
CA ALA A 7 7.73 -25.60 19.21
C ALA A 7 6.96 -24.31 18.89
N HIS A 8 6.85 -23.97 17.61
CA HIS A 8 5.77 -23.12 17.11
C HIS A 8 5.25 -23.67 15.78
N ALA A 9 4.47 -24.74 15.88
CA ALA A 9 3.57 -25.15 14.81
C ALA A 9 2.17 -25.33 15.40
N ALA A 10 1.42 -24.23 15.45
CA ALA A 10 0.00 -24.21 15.79
C ALA A 10 -0.77 -23.35 14.77
N THR A 11 -1.27 -24.02 13.73
CA THR A 11 -2.70 -24.12 13.37
C THR A 11 -3.60 -22.86 13.26
N ARG A 12 -4.20 -22.72 12.05
CA ARG A 12 -5.61 -22.37 11.66
C ARG A 12 -6.03 -20.94 11.22
N ARG A 13 -6.54 -20.92 9.97
CA ARG A 13 -7.85 -20.44 9.44
C ARG A 13 -8.39 -19.05 9.87
N SER A 14 -8.50 -18.11 8.90
CA SER A 14 -9.79 -17.56 8.39
C SER A 14 -9.61 -16.24 7.60
N GLY A 15 -10.03 -16.24 6.33
CA GLY A 15 -10.93 -15.22 5.77
C GLY A 15 -10.48 -13.80 5.45
N HIS A 16 -9.27 -13.36 5.81
CA HIS A 16 -8.70 -12.12 5.29
C HIS A 16 -7.27 -12.37 4.83
N MET A 17 -7.09 -12.47 3.51
CA MET A 17 -5.79 -12.61 2.88
C MET A 17 -5.03 -11.29 3.04
N ARG A 18 -4.46 -11.05 4.23
CA ARG A 18 -3.36 -10.09 4.42
C ARG A 18 -2.22 -10.61 3.55
N PRO A 19 -1.79 -9.89 2.50
CA PRO A 19 -0.65 -10.34 1.72
C PRO A 19 0.56 -10.48 2.65
N PRO A 20 1.45 -11.47 2.43
CA PRO A 20 2.53 -11.77 3.37
C PRO A 20 3.38 -10.53 3.54
N MET A 21 3.21 -9.86 4.68
CA MET A 21 4.18 -8.88 5.10
C MET A 21 5.48 -9.64 5.38
N PRO A 22 6.64 -9.06 5.06
CA PRO A 22 7.89 -9.67 5.46
C PRO A 22 7.89 -9.87 6.99
N GLU A 23 8.48 -10.97 7.45
CA GLU A 23 8.28 -11.64 8.76
C GLU A 23 8.60 -10.83 10.03
N HIS A 24 8.78 -9.51 9.93
CA HIS A 24 9.31 -8.62 10.96
C HIS A 24 8.29 -7.56 11.42
N TRP A 25 6.99 -7.87 11.48
CA TRP A 25 5.98 -6.94 12.02
C TRP A 25 6.32 -6.50 13.46
N GLY A 26 6.53 -5.20 13.67
CA GLY A 26 7.09 -4.62 14.89
C GLY A 26 8.55 -4.15 14.77
N GLN A 27 9.22 -4.46 13.66
CA GLN A 27 10.54 -3.93 13.32
C GLN A 27 10.45 -2.81 12.28
N PRO A 28 11.42 -1.89 12.25
CA PRO A 28 11.54 -0.90 11.19
C PRO A 28 11.59 -1.58 9.81
N ILE A 29 10.76 -1.11 8.87
CA ILE A 29 10.83 -1.54 7.47
C ILE A 29 12.06 -0.90 6.82
N ASP A 30 12.83 -1.67 6.06
CA ASP A 30 13.96 -1.17 5.30
C ASP A 30 13.55 -0.71 3.89
N GLY A 31 14.48 -0.11 3.15
CA GLY A 31 14.22 0.40 1.79
C GLY A 31 13.69 -0.67 0.83
N PRO A 32 14.36 -1.82 0.70
CA PRO A 32 13.89 -2.93 -0.12
C PRO A 32 12.51 -3.47 0.32
N GLY A 33 12.28 -3.59 1.63
CA GLY A 33 10.99 -3.98 2.19
C GLY A 33 9.87 -3.01 1.83
N LEU A 34 10.14 -1.69 1.89
CA LEU A 34 9.19 -0.66 1.48
C LEU A 34 8.82 -0.78 -0.01
N ALA A 35 9.81 -0.99 -0.88
CA ALA A 35 9.58 -1.17 -2.30
C ALA A 35 8.74 -2.43 -2.59
N ALA A 36 9.02 -3.54 -1.90
CA ALA A 36 8.25 -4.78 -2.04
C ALA A 36 6.81 -4.60 -1.55
N TRP A 37 6.61 -4.00 -0.38
CA TRP A 37 5.29 -3.70 0.18
C TRP A 37 4.44 -2.86 -0.78
N ARG A 38 5.05 -1.85 -1.39
CA ARG A 38 4.40 -0.94 -2.33
C ARG A 38 3.97 -1.65 -3.62
N LYS A 39 4.86 -2.44 -4.20
CA LYS A 39 4.60 -3.22 -5.42
C LYS A 39 3.47 -4.24 -5.22
N LEU A 40 3.42 -4.88 -4.06
CA LEU A 40 2.38 -5.84 -3.69
C LEU A 40 0.98 -5.20 -3.67
N ARG A 41 0.90 -3.92 -3.34
CA ARG A 41 -0.32 -3.10 -3.34
C ARG A 41 -0.58 -2.35 -4.65
N ARG A 42 0.24 -2.61 -5.67
CA ARG A 42 0.13 -2.03 -7.02
C ARG A 42 0.09 -0.50 -7.06
N ILE A 43 0.69 0.14 -6.06
CA ILE A 43 0.84 1.60 -6.05
C ILE A 43 2.26 2.00 -6.48
N ASN A 44 2.41 3.16 -7.08
CA ASN A 44 3.71 3.72 -7.48
C ASN A 44 4.26 4.66 -6.38
N GLN A 45 5.52 5.09 -6.51
CA GLN A 45 6.18 5.92 -5.50
C GLN A 45 5.47 7.26 -5.29
N ARG A 46 4.91 7.87 -6.35
CA ARG A 46 4.17 9.14 -6.25
C ARG A 46 2.85 8.94 -5.52
N GLU A 47 2.14 7.85 -5.78
CA GLU A 47 0.89 7.52 -5.07
C GLU A 47 1.15 7.30 -3.58
N LEU A 48 2.19 6.53 -3.23
CA LEU A 48 2.58 6.36 -1.83
C LEU A 48 2.93 7.70 -1.17
N ALA A 49 3.70 8.54 -1.86
CA ALA A 49 4.07 9.87 -1.37
C ALA A 49 2.85 10.77 -1.15
N THR A 50 1.89 10.77 -2.07
CA THR A 50 0.62 11.49 -1.93
C THR A 50 -0.17 11.00 -0.74
N ILE A 51 -0.25 9.68 -0.52
CA ILE A 51 -0.97 9.11 0.62
C ILE A 51 -0.30 9.51 1.95
N LEU A 52 1.02 9.52 2.00
CA LEU A 52 1.80 9.87 3.19
C LEU A 52 1.96 11.39 3.39
N GLY A 53 1.58 12.21 2.41
CA GLY A 53 1.74 13.66 2.47
C GLY A 53 3.20 14.13 2.39
N ILE A 54 4.07 13.40 1.68
CA ILE A 54 5.50 13.68 1.56
C ILE A 54 5.94 13.82 0.08
N SER A 55 7.19 14.23 -0.14
CA SER A 55 7.77 14.25 -1.48
C SER A 55 8.03 12.84 -2.03
N HIS A 56 7.75 12.61 -3.31
CA HIS A 56 8.07 11.33 -3.97
C HIS A 56 9.58 11.03 -3.99
N ILE A 57 10.43 12.08 -3.94
CA ILE A 57 11.89 11.93 -3.84
C ILE A 57 12.25 11.26 -2.52
N THR A 58 11.55 11.60 -1.43
CA THR A 58 11.75 10.99 -0.11
C THR A 58 11.49 9.48 -0.15
N VAL A 59 10.42 9.04 -0.81
CA VAL A 59 10.11 7.62 -1.00
C VAL A 59 11.18 6.94 -1.84
N ALA A 60 11.61 7.54 -2.95
CA ALA A 60 12.66 6.97 -3.80
C ALA A 60 14.00 6.83 -3.05
N ASN A 61 14.32 7.81 -2.20
CA ASN A 61 15.52 7.83 -1.37
C ASN A 61 15.50 6.74 -0.29
N TRP A 62 14.36 6.52 0.36
CA TRP A 62 14.15 5.42 1.29
C TRP A 62 14.29 4.06 0.59
N GLU A 63 13.60 3.86 -0.54
CA GLU A 63 13.64 2.59 -1.29
C GLU A 63 15.06 2.22 -1.78
N ARG A 64 15.89 3.23 -2.08
CA ARG A 64 17.29 3.04 -2.50
C ARG A 64 18.28 2.90 -1.33
N GLY A 65 17.83 3.08 -0.09
CA GLY A 65 18.71 3.10 1.09
C GLY A 65 19.64 4.31 1.15
N LEU A 66 19.34 5.40 0.42
CA LEU A 66 20.11 6.65 0.51
C LEU A 66 19.84 7.41 1.81
N TYR A 67 18.67 7.18 2.41
CA TYR A 67 18.27 7.75 3.68
C TYR A 67 17.66 6.65 4.53
N GLU A 68 17.91 6.72 5.84
CA GLU A 68 17.29 5.83 6.81
C GLU A 68 15.77 5.95 6.74
N VAL A 69 15.10 4.81 6.73
CA VAL A 69 13.65 4.75 6.79
C VAL A 69 13.21 5.10 8.21
N PRO A 70 12.29 6.06 8.41
CA PRO A 70 11.83 6.40 9.76
C PRO A 70 11.28 5.17 10.48
N ARG A 71 11.73 4.95 11.72
CA ARG A 71 11.34 3.76 12.49
C ARG A 71 9.83 3.57 12.64
N TYR A 72 9.07 4.66 12.65
CA TYR A 72 7.61 4.67 12.75
C TYR A 72 6.88 4.55 11.41
N LEU A 73 7.58 4.44 10.26
CA LEU A 73 6.94 4.35 8.95
C LEU A 73 5.98 3.15 8.86
N HIS A 74 6.29 2.04 9.53
CA HIS A 74 5.44 0.86 9.58
C HIS A 74 4.00 1.17 10.06
N LEU A 75 3.83 2.09 11.02
CA LEU A 75 2.51 2.52 11.50
C LEU A 75 1.72 3.26 10.42
N ALA A 76 2.39 4.14 9.67
CA ALA A 76 1.75 4.84 8.57
C ALA A 76 1.34 3.86 7.46
N LEU A 77 2.19 2.89 7.13
CA LEU A 77 1.87 1.85 6.14
C LEU A 77 0.68 0.97 6.57
N GLU A 78 0.56 0.66 7.85
CA GLU A 78 -0.61 -0.05 8.40
C GLU A 78 -1.91 0.74 8.17
N ALA A 79 -1.87 2.06 8.42
CA ALA A 79 -3.01 2.93 8.17
C ALA A 79 -3.35 3.00 6.67
N VAL A 80 -2.35 2.99 5.79
CA VAL A 80 -2.57 2.91 4.33
C VAL A 80 -3.24 1.58 3.96
N ASP A 81 -2.77 0.47 4.50
CA ASP A 81 -3.32 -0.86 4.18
C ASP A 81 -4.79 -0.97 4.61
N THR A 82 -5.09 -0.47 5.81
CA THR A 82 -6.45 -0.33 6.32
C THR A 82 -7.29 0.48 5.35
N ARG A 83 -6.81 1.66 4.95
CA ARG A 83 -7.55 2.55 4.03
C ARG A 83 -7.76 1.94 2.65
N LEU A 84 -6.77 1.24 2.09
CA LEU A 84 -6.88 0.57 0.80
C LEU A 84 -7.84 -0.62 0.86
N SER A 85 -7.89 -1.33 1.99
CA SER A 85 -8.82 -2.45 2.21
C SER A 85 -10.27 -2.00 2.36
N PHE A 86 -10.50 -0.82 2.95
CA PHE A 86 -11.83 -0.23 3.15
C PHE A 86 -12.30 0.68 2.02
N ALA A 87 -11.44 1.02 1.06
CA ALA A 87 -11.81 1.75 -0.14
C ALA A 87 -12.69 0.85 -1.02
N ARG A 88 -13.99 0.78 -0.69
CA ARG A 88 -15.02 0.21 -1.56
C ARG A 88 -14.85 0.87 -2.93
N PRO A 89 -14.70 0.11 -4.04
CA PRO A 89 -14.58 0.75 -5.34
C PRO A 89 -15.83 1.61 -5.52
N ALA A 90 -15.63 2.90 -5.75
CA ALA A 90 -16.73 3.77 -6.13
C ALA A 90 -17.42 3.11 -7.33
N PRO A 91 -18.76 3.02 -7.36
CA PRO A 91 -19.44 2.49 -8.52
C PRO A 91 -18.94 3.27 -9.73
N VAL A 92 -18.34 2.55 -10.69
CA VAL A 92 -17.92 3.15 -11.95
C VAL A 92 -19.20 3.65 -12.59
N LEU A 93 -19.50 4.94 -12.41
CA LEU A 93 -20.57 5.57 -13.14
C LEU A 93 -20.18 5.43 -14.61
N PRO A 94 -21.01 4.79 -15.45
CA PRO A 94 -20.71 4.72 -16.86
C PRO A 94 -20.48 6.13 -17.35
N ALA A 95 -19.39 6.34 -18.09
CA ALA A 95 -19.00 7.62 -18.64
C ALA A 95 -20.25 8.28 -19.24
N ARG A 96 -20.60 9.48 -18.75
CA ARG A 96 -21.66 10.29 -19.34
C ARG A 96 -21.36 10.35 -20.84
N GLY A 97 -22.23 9.72 -21.62
CA GLY A 97 -22.10 9.66 -23.08
C GLY A 97 -21.95 11.06 -23.67
N PRO A 98 -21.39 11.19 -24.88
CA PRO A 98 -21.13 12.47 -25.49
C PRO A 98 -22.41 13.31 -25.52
N ARG A 99 -22.34 14.54 -25.00
CA ARG A 99 -23.42 15.52 -25.12
C ARG A 99 -23.71 15.69 -26.60
N ARG A 100 -24.86 15.20 -27.08
CA ARG A 100 -25.36 15.49 -28.42
C ARG A 100 -25.40 17.02 -28.58
N ARG A 101 -24.51 17.57 -29.42
CA ARG A 101 -24.67 18.91 -29.96
C ARG A 101 -25.90 18.84 -30.87
N THR A 102 -27.03 19.34 -30.39
CA THR A 102 -28.14 19.73 -31.26
C THR A 102 -27.66 20.95 -32.07
N ALA A 103 -27.36 20.73 -33.36
CA ALA A 103 -27.25 21.82 -34.30
C ALA A 103 -28.66 22.18 -34.75
N ALA A 104 -29.11 23.37 -34.33
CA ALA A 104 -30.25 24.07 -34.90
C ALA A 104 -29.71 25.18 -35.81
N ALA A 105 -30.09 25.15 -37.09
CA ALA A 105 -30.11 26.23 -38.08
C ALA A 105 -30.75 25.60 -39.34
N GLY A 106 -31.91 26.02 -39.86
CA GLY A 106 -32.24 27.35 -40.37
C GLY A 106 -31.49 27.53 -41.70
N ARG A 107 -32.08 27.61 -42.90
CA ARG A 107 -33.43 27.93 -43.39
C ARG A 107 -33.72 27.08 -44.64
#